data_AF-A0A2T4LJM7-F1
#
_entry.id   AF-A0A2T4LJM7-F1
#
_cell.length_a   1.000
_cell.length_b   1.000
_cell.length_c   1.000
_cell.angle_alpha   90.00
_cell.angle_beta   90.00
_cell.angle_gamma   90.00
#
_symmetry.space_group_name_H-M   'P 1'
#
loop_
_entity.id
_entity.type
_entity.pdbx_description
1 polymer ?
#
loop_
_entity_poly.entity_id
_entity_poly.type
_entity_poly.pdbx_seq_one_letter_code
_entity_poly.pdbx_strand_id
1 'polypeptide(L)'
;VVTGSVVAIIGINVSAVAMNDLAGGEGAKDYGKGNNIVLGVVTLLVILIIQRMTTGFFKSIAILIGLIVGTLLASAFGIVDVKQVGEAHWFALPQPFRFSMFSFDFGATLIFFIVALVSLIESTGVY
;
A
#
# COMPACT_ATOMS: atom_id res chain seq x y z
N VAL A 1 -7.75 -25.91 5.20
CA VAL A 1 -8.99 -25.15 5.47
C VAL A 1 -8.71 -23.90 6.31
N VAL A 2 -8.03 -24.00 7.47
CA VAL A 2 -7.78 -22.84 8.35
C VAL A 2 -6.87 -21.78 7.71
N THR A 3 -5.72 -22.16 7.15
CA THR A 3 -4.77 -21.21 6.54
C THR A 3 -5.37 -20.43 5.37
N GLY A 4 -6.10 -21.11 4.49
CA GLY A 4 -6.75 -20.48 3.34
C GLY A 4 -7.82 -19.47 3.74
N SER A 5 -8.60 -19.75 4.78
CA SER A 5 -9.60 -18.81 5.31
C SER A 5 -8.96 -17.54 5.89
N VAL A 6 -7.84 -17.70 6.63
CA VAL A 6 -7.12 -16.56 7.20
C VAL A 6 -6.57 -15.64 6.11
N VAL A 7 -5.88 -16.20 5.10
CA VAL A 7 -5.31 -15.43 3.99
C VAL A 7 -6.40 -14.73 3.18
N ALA A 8 -7.53 -15.39 2.94
CA ALA A 8 -8.67 -14.77 2.26
C ALA A 8 -9.25 -13.58 3.05
N ILE A 9 -9.40 -13.72 4.37
CA ILE A 9 -9.87 -12.63 5.24
C ILE A 9 -8.89 -11.45 5.20
N ILE A 10 -7.58 -11.70 5.30
CA ILE A 10 -6.56 -10.63 5.20
C ILE A 10 -6.69 -9.89 3.86
N GLY A 11 -6.79 -10.63 2.74
CA GLY A 11 -6.95 -10.03 1.42
C GLY A 11 -8.22 -9.18 1.28
N ILE A 12 -9.35 -9.65 1.80
CA ILE A 12 -10.62 -8.90 1.79
C ILE A 12 -10.51 -7.60 2.62
N ASN A 13 -9.86 -7.64 3.78
CA ASN A 13 -9.67 -6.45 4.61
C ASN A 13 -8.75 -5.43 3.92
N VAL A 14 -7.65 -5.86 3.31
CA VAL A 14 -6.74 -4.97 2.57
C VAL A 14 -7.43 -4.37 1.34
N SER A 15 -8.35 -5.10 0.69
CA SER A 15 -9.12 -4.57 -0.43
C SER A 15 -9.96 -3.35 -0.04
N ALA A 16 -10.54 -3.33 1.15
CA ALA A 16 -11.33 -2.18 1.62
C ALA A 16 -10.44 -0.94 1.82
N VAL A 17 -9.26 -1.12 2.42
CA VAL A 17 -8.27 -0.05 2.59
C VAL A 17 -7.80 0.49 1.23
N ALA A 18 -7.50 -0.40 0.28
CA ALA A 18 -7.11 0.00 -1.07
C ALA A 18 -8.21 0.81 -1.80
N MET A 19 -9.49 0.49 -1.58
CA MET A 19 -10.61 1.27 -2.13
C MET A 19 -10.71 2.66 -1.49
N ASN A 20 -10.46 2.78 -0.18
CA ASN A 20 -10.41 4.08 0.49
C ASN A 20 -9.25 4.95 -0.03
N ASP A 21 -8.07 4.36 -0.24
CA ASP A 21 -6.93 5.05 -0.83
C ASP A 21 -7.21 5.50 -2.27
N LEU A 22 -7.85 4.65 -3.08
CA LEU A 22 -8.31 4.97 -4.43
C LEU A 22 -9.30 6.15 -4.46
N ALA A 23 -10.16 6.26 -3.46
CA ALA A 23 -11.10 7.37 -3.33
C ALA A 23 -10.42 8.69 -2.93
N GLY A 24 -9.16 8.67 -2.49
CA GLY A 24 -8.40 9.84 -2.05
C GLY A 24 -7.94 9.82 -0.60
N GLY A 25 -8.14 8.70 0.11
CA GLY A 25 -7.73 8.50 1.50
C GLY A 25 -8.81 8.86 2.52
N GLU A 26 -8.81 8.16 3.66
CA GLU A 26 -9.76 8.41 4.74
C GLU A 26 -9.62 9.84 5.28
N GLY A 27 -10.73 10.57 5.37
CA GLY A 27 -10.76 11.95 5.89
C GLY A 27 -10.30 13.03 4.89
N ALA A 28 -10.01 12.67 3.62
CA ALA A 28 -9.67 13.66 2.61
C ALA A 28 -10.88 14.54 2.24
N LYS A 29 -10.65 15.85 2.11
CA LYS A 29 -11.66 16.81 1.60
C LYS A 29 -12.15 16.48 0.19
N ASP A 30 -11.36 15.70 -0.51
CA ASP A 30 -11.50 15.33 -1.91
C ASP A 30 -11.90 13.85 -2.08
N TYR A 31 -12.44 13.24 -1.02
CA TYR A 31 -12.89 11.85 -1.04
C TYR A 31 -13.93 11.63 -2.14
N GLY A 32 -13.69 10.62 -2.97
CA GLY A 32 -14.55 10.27 -4.09
C GLY A 32 -14.50 11.26 -5.26
N LYS A 33 -13.53 12.18 -5.32
CA LYS A 33 -13.34 12.99 -6.53
C LYS A 33 -13.05 12.07 -7.71
N GLY A 34 -13.76 12.31 -8.82
CA GLY A 34 -13.62 11.52 -10.04
C GLY A 34 -12.17 11.43 -10.55
N ASN A 35 -11.37 12.46 -10.30
CA ASN A 35 -9.95 12.46 -10.68
C ASN A 35 -9.13 11.37 -9.96
N ASN A 36 -9.36 11.14 -8.67
CA ASN A 36 -8.62 10.14 -7.88
C ASN A 36 -8.99 8.73 -8.34
N ILE A 37 -10.27 8.49 -8.56
CA ILE A 37 -10.79 7.21 -9.06
C ILE A 37 -10.26 6.93 -10.47
N VAL A 38 -10.27 7.93 -11.36
CA VAL A 38 -9.73 7.79 -12.72
C VAL A 38 -8.24 7.46 -12.69
N LEU A 39 -7.43 8.17 -11.88
CA LEU A 39 -6.00 7.88 -11.73
C LEU A 39 -5.74 6.46 -11.26
N GLY A 40 -6.50 6.01 -10.27
CA GLY A 40 -6.45 4.66 -9.76
C GLY A 40 -6.81 3.57 -10.78
N VAL A 41 -7.94 3.76 -11.47
CA VAL A 41 -8.41 2.84 -12.51
C VAL A 41 -7.43 2.79 -13.67
N VAL A 42 -6.90 3.93 -14.12
CA VAL A 42 -5.91 3.98 -15.20
C VAL A 42 -4.63 3.25 -14.79
N THR A 43 -4.14 3.48 -13.57
CA THR A 43 -2.95 2.78 -13.04
C THR A 43 -3.18 1.26 -13.03
N LEU A 44 -4.34 0.81 -12.54
CA LEU A 44 -4.71 -0.60 -12.53
C LEU A 44 -4.82 -1.18 -13.94
N LEU A 45 -5.42 -0.47 -14.89
CA LEU A 45 -5.51 -0.89 -16.29
C LEU A 45 -4.13 -1.03 -16.92
N VAL A 46 -3.21 -0.11 -16.68
CA VAL A 46 -1.82 -0.20 -17.17
C VAL A 46 -1.15 -1.45 -16.62
N ILE A 47 -1.29 -1.73 -15.32
CA ILE A 47 -0.74 -2.94 -14.69
C ILE A 47 -1.32 -4.19 -15.37
N LEU A 48 -2.64 -4.26 -15.54
CA LEU A 48 -3.32 -5.42 -16.13
C LEU A 48 -2.92 -5.63 -17.59
N ILE A 49 -2.83 -4.56 -18.39
CA ILE A 49 -2.43 -4.63 -19.80
C ILE A 49 -1.00 -5.17 -19.91
N ILE A 50 -0.06 -4.62 -19.15
CA ILE A 50 1.34 -5.08 -19.17
C ILE A 50 1.42 -6.54 -18.69
N GLN A 51 0.74 -6.87 -17.60
CA GLN A 51 0.76 -8.23 -17.05
C GLN A 51 0.12 -9.26 -18.00
N ARG A 52 -0.85 -8.85 -18.81
CA ARG A 52 -1.52 -9.71 -19.81
C ARG A 52 -0.71 -9.86 -21.09
N MET A 53 -0.06 -8.79 -21.56
CA MET A 53 0.63 -8.75 -22.85
C MET A 53 2.10 -9.18 -22.78
N THR A 54 2.71 -9.18 -21.58
CA THR A 54 4.12 -9.52 -21.41
C THR A 54 4.32 -10.88 -20.74
N THR A 55 5.48 -11.50 -20.99
CA THR A 55 5.88 -12.77 -20.40
C THR A 55 7.23 -12.65 -19.70
N GLY A 56 7.50 -13.56 -18.76
CA GLY A 56 8.77 -13.60 -18.03
C GLY A 56 9.00 -12.39 -17.13
N PHE A 57 10.19 -11.78 -17.24
CA PHE A 57 10.66 -10.68 -16.39
C PHE A 57 9.73 -9.46 -16.40
N PHE A 58 9.22 -9.07 -17.57
CA PHE A 58 8.33 -7.92 -17.72
C PHE A 58 7.01 -8.05 -16.94
N LYS A 59 6.55 -9.29 -16.73
CA LYS A 59 5.36 -9.55 -15.90
C LYS A 59 5.63 -9.28 -14.41
N SER A 60 6.85 -9.52 -13.94
CA SER A 60 7.25 -9.29 -12.54
C SER A 60 7.38 -7.81 -12.21
N ILE A 61 7.89 -7.00 -13.15
CA ILE A 61 8.03 -5.55 -12.97
C ILE A 61 6.79 -4.74 -13.42
N ALA A 62 5.72 -5.41 -13.86
CA ALA A 62 4.50 -4.74 -14.36
C ALA A 62 3.89 -3.77 -13.33
N ILE A 63 3.88 -4.15 -12.05
CA ILE A 63 3.38 -3.31 -10.96
C ILE A 63 4.24 -2.04 -10.83
N LEU A 64 5.56 -2.17 -10.92
CA LEU A 64 6.49 -1.05 -10.84
C LEU A 64 6.31 -0.09 -12.03
N ILE A 65 6.18 -0.62 -13.24
CA ILE A 65 5.92 0.21 -14.44
C ILE A 65 4.58 0.93 -14.31
N GLY A 66 3.53 0.21 -13.88
CA GLY A 66 2.22 0.80 -13.67
C GLY A 66 2.25 1.93 -12.66
N LEU A 67 2.98 1.76 -11.54
CA LEU A 67 3.15 2.79 -10.53
C LEU A 67 3.88 4.03 -11.09
N ILE A 68 4.94 3.85 -11.87
CA ILE A 68 5.63 4.97 -12.55
C ILE A 68 4.65 5.74 -13.45
N VAL A 69 3.90 5.03 -14.30
CA VAL A 69 2.93 5.65 -15.21
C VAL A 69 1.82 6.37 -14.42
N GLY A 70 1.31 5.76 -13.36
CA GLY A 70 0.31 6.35 -12.47
C GLY A 70 0.80 7.64 -11.81
N THR A 71 2.04 7.65 -11.31
CA THR A 71 2.67 8.84 -10.70
C THR A 71 2.91 9.94 -11.74
N LEU A 72 3.32 9.60 -12.96
CA LEU A 72 3.48 10.58 -14.04
C LEU A 72 2.15 11.22 -14.43
N LEU A 73 1.08 10.43 -14.52
CA LEU A 73 -0.27 10.95 -14.74
C LEU A 73 -0.70 11.86 -13.59
N ALA A 74 -0.53 11.43 -12.34
CA ALA A 74 -0.83 12.24 -11.17
C ALA A 74 -0.06 13.58 -11.18
N SER A 75 1.19 13.58 -11.64
CA SER A 75 1.98 14.80 -11.81
C SER A 75 1.37 15.73 -12.87
N ALA A 76 0.88 15.19 -14.00
CA ALA A 76 0.18 15.96 -15.01
C ALA A 76 -1.15 16.57 -14.51
N PHE A 77 -1.84 15.91 -13.58
CA PHE A 77 -3.02 16.45 -12.90
C PHE A 77 -2.68 17.49 -11.81
N GLY A 78 -1.40 17.72 -11.51
CA GLY A 78 -0.95 18.75 -10.56
C GLY A 78 -1.25 18.42 -9.09
N ILE A 79 -1.61 17.17 -8.78
CA ILE A 79 -1.90 16.73 -7.39
C ILE A 79 -0.65 16.28 -6.64
N VAL A 80 0.50 16.18 -7.32
CA VAL A 80 1.76 15.72 -6.73
C VAL A 80 2.50 16.90 -6.11
N ASP A 81 2.70 16.86 -4.79
CA ASP A 81 3.55 17.83 -4.10
C ASP A 81 5.00 17.34 -4.04
N VAL A 82 5.85 17.90 -4.91
CA VAL A 82 7.30 17.62 -4.95
C VAL A 82 8.11 18.43 -3.96
N LYS A 83 7.51 19.38 -3.21
CA LYS A 83 8.26 20.22 -2.26
C LYS A 83 8.91 19.39 -1.15
N GLN A 84 8.23 18.33 -0.70
CA GLN A 84 8.77 17.41 0.30
C GLN A 84 10.07 16.73 -0.15
N VAL A 85 10.26 16.53 -1.47
CA VAL A 85 11.50 15.96 -2.02
C VAL A 85 12.66 16.96 -1.96
N GLY A 86 12.36 18.26 -2.15
CA GLY A 86 13.36 19.33 -2.05
C GLY A 86 13.77 19.65 -0.61
N GLU A 87 12.86 19.49 0.35
CA GLU A 87 13.13 19.69 1.79
C GLU A 87 13.71 18.44 2.48
N ALA A 88 13.73 17.30 1.78
CA ALA A 88 14.28 16.07 2.30
C ALA A 88 15.81 16.17 2.46
N HIS A 89 16.30 15.72 3.62
CA HIS A 89 17.73 15.66 3.87
C HIS A 89 18.35 14.51 3.07
N TRP A 90 19.45 14.77 2.38
CA TRP A 90 20.22 13.75 1.65
C TRP A 90 20.68 12.59 2.53
N PHE A 91 20.91 12.88 3.81
CA PHE A 91 21.22 11.89 4.83
C PHE A 91 20.40 12.19 6.08
N ALA A 92 19.44 11.32 6.39
CA ALA A 92 18.66 11.37 7.61
C ALA A 92 19.04 10.16 8.47
N LEU A 93 19.70 10.40 9.60
CA LEU A 93 19.91 9.35 10.59
C LEU A 93 18.53 8.95 11.16
N PRO A 94 18.21 7.65 11.25
CA PRO A 94 16.98 7.21 11.89
C PRO A 94 16.98 7.73 13.32
N GLN A 95 16.05 8.63 13.63
CA GLN A 95 15.91 9.19 14.97
C GLN A 95 15.29 8.09 15.86
N PRO A 96 16.05 7.50 16.80
CA PRO A 96 15.45 6.57 17.74
C PRO A 96 14.37 7.32 18.54
N PHE A 97 13.24 6.66 18.82
CA PHE A 97 12.12 7.21 19.59
C PHE A 97 11.30 8.34 18.94
N ARG A 98 11.32 8.48 17.60
CA ARG A 98 10.52 9.49 16.88
C ARG A 98 9.01 9.43 17.19
N PHE A 99 8.49 8.24 17.52
CA PHE A 99 7.06 8.00 17.69
C PHE A 99 6.61 7.77 19.15
N SER A 100 7.54 7.73 20.10
CA SER A 100 7.36 7.71 21.57
C SER A 100 8.64 7.12 22.19
N MET A 101 8.93 7.46 23.45
CA MET A 101 9.87 6.69 24.29
C MET A 101 9.27 5.29 24.58
N PHE A 102 10.00 4.41 25.27
CA PHE A 102 9.51 3.12 25.78
C PHE A 102 8.19 3.29 26.56
N SER A 103 7.06 3.18 25.86
CA SER A 103 5.72 3.20 26.41
C SER A 103 5.15 1.80 26.26
N PHE A 104 4.76 1.20 27.38
CA PHE A 104 4.15 -0.12 27.40
C PHE A 104 2.64 0.04 27.41
N ASP A 105 2.02 -0.15 26.24
CA ASP A 105 0.58 -0.25 26.11
C ASP A 105 0.18 -1.73 26.09
N PHE A 106 -0.51 -2.17 27.14
CA PHE A 106 -0.93 -3.57 27.27
C PHE A 106 -1.93 -3.96 26.18
N GLY A 107 -2.80 -3.04 25.75
CA GLY A 107 -3.79 -3.26 24.70
C GLY A 107 -3.14 -3.50 23.35
N ALA A 108 -2.22 -2.61 22.95
CA ALA A 108 -1.45 -2.76 21.72
C ALA A 108 -0.60 -4.04 21.74
N THR A 109 0.05 -4.34 22.86
CA THR A 109 0.85 -5.56 23.03
C THR A 109 0.01 -6.81 22.77
N LEU A 110 -1.20 -6.89 23.31
CA LEU A 110 -2.08 -8.03 23.10
C LEU A 110 -2.52 -8.17 21.64
N ILE A 111 -2.85 -7.07 20.96
CA ILE A 111 -3.23 -7.07 19.54
C ILE A 111 -2.08 -7.58 18.68
N PHE A 112 -0.88 -7.03 18.85
CA PHE A 112 0.30 -7.45 18.09
C PHE A 112 0.70 -8.90 18.40
N PHE A 113 0.50 -9.38 19.62
CA PHE A 113 0.72 -10.80 19.97
C PHE A 113 -0.19 -11.73 19.17
N ILE A 114 -1.47 -11.40 19.02
CA ILE A 114 -2.41 -12.17 18.20
C ILE A 114 -1.98 -12.14 16.72
N VAL A 115 -1.61 -10.98 16.19
CA VAL A 115 -1.11 -10.84 14.80
C VAL A 115 0.14 -11.70 14.57
N ALA A 116 1.06 -11.75 15.55
CA ALA A 116 2.25 -12.59 15.47
C ALA A 116 1.92 -14.09 15.45
N LEU A 117 0.95 -14.54 16.26
CA LEU A 117 0.47 -15.93 16.21
C LEU A 117 -0.14 -16.28 14.85
N VAL A 118 -0.92 -15.38 14.26
CA VAL A 118 -1.51 -15.56 12.92
C VAL A 118 -0.41 -15.69 11.86
N SER A 119 0.60 -14.82 11.88
CA SER A 119 1.73 -14.87 10.95
C SER A 119 2.57 -16.15 11.11
N LEU A 120 2.72 -16.65 12.34
CA LEU A 120 3.42 -17.91 12.60
C LEU A 120 2.67 -19.12 12.01
N ILE A 121 1.35 -19.16 12.16
CA ILE A 121 0.49 -20.21 11.58
C ILE A 121 0.52 -20.13 10.04
N GLU A 122 0.48 -18.93 9.48
CA GLU A 122 0.58 -18.73 8.04
C GLU A 122 1.91 -19.24 7.50
N SER A 123 3.03 -18.84 8.11
CA SER A 123 4.37 -19.32 7.72
C SER A 123 4.46 -20.84 7.79
N THR A 124 3.98 -21.45 8.87
CA THR A 124 3.99 -22.92 9.03
C THR A 124 3.07 -23.64 8.04
N GLY A 125 2.07 -22.97 7.48
CA GLY A 125 1.19 -23.52 6.46
C GLY A 125 1.68 -23.35 5.02
N VAL A 126 2.66 -22.47 4.79
CA VAL A 126 3.24 -22.19 3.47
C VAL A 126 4.53 -22.99 3.23
N TYR A 127 5.27 -23.31 4.30
CA TYR A 127 6.43 -24.23 4.29
C TYR A 127 6.02 -25.66 4.65
#